data_AF-A0A8T5INN4-F1
#
_entry.id   AF-A0A8T5INN4-F1
#
_cell.length_a   1.000
_cell.length_b   1.000
_cell.length_c   1.000
_cell.angle_alpha   90.00
_cell.angle_beta   90.00
_cell.angle_gamma   90.00
#
_symmetry.space_group_name_H-M   'P 1'
#
loop_
_entity.id
_entity.type
_entity.pdbx_description
1 polymer ?
#
loop_
_entity_poly.entity_id
_entity_poly.type
_entity_poly.pdbx_seq_one_letter_code
_entity_poly.pdbx_strand_id
1 'polypeptide(L)'
;ILITVAAVTIIWAAIIPMISNELGGATECFDASAALTVSSDYSCYNAAAGSVPANVSIQVSRATGDFTLLGVDVLGSYEGSADTVMFNSTTAQKIPAANGALVYTIIVNSTTTSDMEFKLDGIDQASVAARVQAGQTEKLCDGSAVTEIRPCE
;
A
#
# COMPACT_ATOMS: atom_id res chain seq x y z
N ILE A 1 -31.05 31.39 27.34
CA ILE A 1 -29.78 31.91 26.76
C ILE A 1 -28.55 31.23 27.36
N LEU A 2 -28.42 31.08 28.69
CA LEU A 2 -27.28 30.36 29.29
C LEU A 2 -27.23 28.85 28.95
N ILE A 3 -28.39 28.18 28.90
CA ILE A 3 -28.48 26.73 28.60
C ILE A 3 -28.10 26.42 27.15
N THR A 4 -28.43 27.32 26.21
CA THR A 4 -28.10 27.15 24.78
C THR A 4 -26.61 27.30 24.51
N VAL A 5 -25.88 28.14 25.29
CA VAL A 5 -24.42 28.29 25.16
C VAL A 5 -23.68 27.07 25.73
N ALA A 6 -24.18 26.49 26.83
CA ALA A 6 -23.63 25.26 27.41
C ALA A 6 -23.81 24.04 26.49
N ALA A 7 -24.96 23.92 25.81
CA ALA A 7 -25.18 22.83 24.86
C ALA A 7 -24.24 22.92 23.64
N VAL A 8 -24.04 24.12 23.09
CA VAL A 8 -23.13 24.31 21.94
C VAL A 8 -21.67 24.02 22.30
N THR A 9 -21.24 24.35 23.52
CA THR A 9 -19.86 24.08 23.98
C THR A 9 -19.58 22.60 24.22
N ILE A 10 -20.56 21.83 24.72
CA ILE A 10 -20.44 20.38 24.87
C ILE A 10 -20.36 19.67 23.51
N ILE A 11 -21.17 20.12 22.54
CA ILE A 11 -21.16 19.58 21.18
C ILE A 11 -19.81 19.87 20.49
N TRP A 12 -19.29 21.09 20.61
CA TRP A 12 -17.98 21.44 20.06
C TRP A 12 -16.84 20.67 20.70
N ALA A 13 -16.86 20.44 22.03
CA ALA A 13 -15.80 19.73 22.73
C ALA A 13 -15.69 18.24 22.35
N ALA A 14 -16.81 17.59 22.00
CA ALA A 14 -16.81 16.18 21.63
C ALA A 14 -16.52 15.94 20.13
N ILE A 15 -16.90 16.87 19.25
CA ILE A 15 -16.79 16.67 17.79
C ILE A 15 -15.41 17.06 17.24
N ILE A 16 -14.75 18.09 17.78
CA ILE A 16 -13.43 18.53 17.32
C ILE A 16 -12.37 17.39 17.30
N PRO A 17 -12.18 16.58 18.37
CA PRO A 17 -11.12 15.56 18.37
C PRO A 17 -11.38 14.44 17.36
N MET A 18 -12.64 14.19 17.00
CA MET A 18 -12.98 13.19 15.99
C MET A 18 -12.67 13.70 14.57
N ILE A 19 -12.96 14.98 14.30
CA ILE A 19 -12.65 15.60 13.00
C ILE A 19 -11.14 15.79 12.82
N SER A 20 -10.40 16.15 13.87
CA SER A 20 -8.94 16.35 13.77
C SER A 20 -8.19 15.06 13.45
N ASN A 21 -8.64 13.90 13.97
CA ASN A 21 -8.01 12.61 13.71
C ASN A 21 -8.26 12.13 12.27
N GLU A 22 -9.46 12.39 11.72
CA GLU A 22 -9.77 12.06 10.33
C GLU A 22 -9.03 12.96 9.33
N LEU A 23 -8.90 14.25 9.65
CA LEU A 23 -8.17 15.20 8.80
C LEU A 23 -6.66 14.93 8.81
N GLY A 24 -6.07 14.64 9.98
CA GLY A 24 -4.64 14.33 10.08
C GLY A 24 -4.26 13.08 9.27
N GLY A 25 -5.04 12.01 9.39
CA GLY A 25 -4.82 10.80 8.59
C GLY A 25 -5.06 10.99 7.09
N ALA A 26 -5.92 11.93 6.69
CA ALA A 26 -6.14 12.24 5.27
C ALA A 26 -4.95 12.96 4.62
N THR A 27 -4.32 13.91 5.34
CA THR A 27 -3.12 14.60 4.86
C THR A 27 -1.93 13.65 4.78
N GLU A 28 -1.70 12.83 5.81
CA GLU A 28 -0.62 11.82 5.79
C GLU A 28 -0.82 10.80 4.67
N CYS A 29 -2.06 10.38 4.40
CA CYS A 29 -2.33 9.48 3.30
C CYS A 29 -2.13 10.10 1.93
N PHE A 30 -2.48 11.38 1.77
CA PHE A 30 -2.22 12.11 0.53
C PHE A 30 -0.72 12.26 0.27
N ASP A 31 0.05 12.61 1.30
CA ASP A 31 1.51 12.74 1.18
C ASP A 31 2.17 11.39 0.93
N ALA A 32 1.71 10.33 1.60
CA ALA A 32 2.27 8.99 1.44
C ALA A 32 1.92 8.36 0.09
N SER A 33 0.70 8.57 -0.41
CA SER A 33 0.32 8.12 -1.75
C SER A 33 1.16 8.87 -2.79
N ALA A 34 1.25 10.20 -2.71
CA ALA A 34 2.05 10.99 -3.66
C ALA A 34 3.56 10.64 -3.64
N ALA A 35 4.08 10.17 -2.50
CA ALA A 35 5.49 9.83 -2.35
C ALA A 35 5.86 8.41 -2.81
N LEU A 36 4.89 7.48 -2.92
CA LEU A 36 5.16 6.13 -3.41
C LEU A 36 4.99 6.07 -4.93
N THR A 37 6.02 5.61 -5.62
CA THR A 37 5.98 5.38 -7.06
C THR A 37 6.41 3.96 -7.38
N VAL A 38 5.83 3.40 -8.43
CA VAL A 38 6.20 2.09 -8.97
C VAL A 38 6.95 2.31 -10.28
N SER A 39 8.12 1.70 -10.40
CA SER A 39 8.91 1.78 -11.64
C SER A 39 8.58 0.62 -12.57
N SER A 40 8.21 0.90 -13.81
CA SER A 40 7.99 -0.14 -14.83
C SER A 40 9.27 -0.85 -15.25
N ASP A 41 10.43 -0.18 -15.17
CA ASP A 41 11.69 -0.68 -15.73
C ASP A 41 12.27 -1.85 -14.93
N TYR A 42 11.90 -1.95 -13.66
CA TYR A 42 12.33 -3.00 -12.74
C TYR A 42 11.15 -3.82 -12.20
N SER A 43 9.95 -3.58 -12.74
CA SER A 43 8.76 -4.33 -12.35
C SER A 43 8.35 -5.27 -13.49
N CYS A 44 8.51 -6.56 -13.26
CA CYS A 44 8.23 -7.58 -14.26
C CYS A 44 7.74 -8.86 -13.59
N TYR A 45 6.99 -9.68 -14.33
CA TYR A 45 6.60 -11.01 -13.90
C TYR A 45 7.39 -12.08 -14.66
N ASN A 46 7.73 -13.17 -13.99
CA ASN A 46 8.27 -14.36 -14.62
C ASN A 46 7.24 -15.48 -14.48
N ALA A 47 6.74 -15.96 -15.62
CA ALA A 47 5.83 -17.08 -15.66
C ALA A 47 6.54 -18.38 -15.21
N ALA A 48 5.80 -19.32 -14.63
CA ALA A 48 6.38 -20.59 -14.22
C ALA A 48 6.89 -21.35 -15.46
N ALA A 49 8.21 -21.57 -15.53
CA ALA A 49 8.85 -22.39 -16.55
C ALA A 49 9.45 -23.64 -15.91
N GLY A 50 8.76 -24.78 -16.04
CA GLY A 50 9.23 -26.07 -15.52
C GLY A 50 9.21 -26.14 -13.99
N SER A 51 10.38 -26.26 -13.35
CA SER A 51 10.53 -26.40 -11.88
C SER A 51 10.77 -25.07 -11.15
N VAL A 52 10.76 -23.94 -11.86
CA VAL A 52 10.93 -22.61 -11.28
C VAL A 52 9.56 -22.04 -10.91
N PRO A 53 9.33 -21.64 -9.65
CA PRO A 53 8.07 -21.02 -9.26
C PRO A 53 7.93 -19.66 -9.96
N ALA A 54 6.70 -19.32 -10.34
CA ALA A 54 6.40 -18.02 -10.94
C ALA A 54 6.65 -16.91 -9.90
N ASN A 55 7.17 -15.77 -10.33
CA ASN A 55 7.40 -14.63 -9.45
C ASN A 55 6.98 -13.29 -10.09
N VAL A 56 6.64 -12.33 -9.24
CA VAL A 56 6.54 -10.91 -9.62
C VAL A 56 7.59 -10.16 -8.87
N SER A 57 8.36 -9.35 -9.58
CA SER A 57 9.20 -8.34 -8.95
C SER A 57 8.54 -6.98 -9.19
N ILE A 58 8.31 -6.22 -8.12
CA ILE A 58 7.74 -4.87 -8.19
C ILE A 58 8.68 -3.93 -7.46
N GLN A 59 9.21 -2.95 -8.17
CA GLN A 59 10.06 -1.94 -7.57
C GLN A 59 9.23 -0.76 -7.09
N VAL A 60 9.27 -0.53 -5.78
CA VAL A 60 8.62 0.59 -5.12
C VAL A 60 9.68 1.57 -4.67
N SER A 61 9.56 2.80 -5.16
CA SER A 61 10.39 3.92 -4.75
C SER A 61 9.60 4.83 -3.82
N ARG A 62 10.30 5.40 -2.84
CA ARG A 62 9.74 6.35 -1.90
C ARG A 62 10.45 7.69 -2.01
N ALA A 63 9.71 8.73 -2.38
CA ALA A 63 10.17 10.11 -2.32
C ALA A 63 10.39 10.59 -0.88
N THR A 64 11.07 11.72 -0.71
CA THR A 64 11.20 12.37 0.59
C THR A 64 9.86 12.95 1.03
N GLY A 65 9.46 12.69 2.27
CA GLY A 65 8.23 13.25 2.83
C GLY A 65 8.17 13.06 4.34
N ASP A 66 7.48 13.98 5.02
CA ASP A 66 7.35 14.02 6.48
C ASP A 66 6.15 13.17 6.92
N PHE A 67 6.21 11.86 6.67
CA PHE A 67 5.21 10.89 7.14
C PHE A 67 5.86 9.60 7.61
N THR A 68 5.19 8.94 8.57
CA THR A 68 5.63 7.64 9.09
C THR A 68 4.97 6.53 8.29
N LEU A 69 5.77 5.87 7.44
CA LEU A 69 5.35 4.69 6.69
C LEU A 69 5.53 3.45 7.58
N LEU A 70 4.44 2.74 7.84
CA LEU A 70 4.43 1.49 8.61
C LEU A 70 4.59 0.26 7.70
N GLY A 71 4.07 0.37 6.48
CA GLY A 71 4.05 -0.70 5.49
C GLY A 71 3.68 -0.21 4.10
N VAL A 72 3.75 -1.14 3.15
CA VAL A 72 3.44 -0.97 1.74
C VAL A 72 2.61 -2.18 1.33
N ASP A 73 1.45 -1.93 0.75
CA ASP A 73 0.58 -2.96 0.22
C ASP A 73 0.71 -2.94 -1.30
N VAL A 74 1.08 -4.09 -1.87
CA VAL A 74 1.23 -4.26 -3.31
C VAL A 74 -0.01 -4.98 -3.81
N LEU A 75 -0.77 -4.31 -4.66
CA LEU A 75 -1.90 -4.88 -5.38
C LEU A 75 -1.47 -5.34 -6.76
N GLY A 76 -1.81 -6.55 -7.16
CA GLY A 76 -1.72 -6.98 -8.56
C GLY A 76 -3.10 -7.35 -9.06
N SER A 77 -3.45 -6.84 -10.23
CA SER A 77 -4.72 -7.12 -10.89
C SER A 77 -4.52 -7.97 -12.13
N TYR A 78 -5.41 -8.94 -12.33
CA TYR A 78 -5.42 -9.90 -13.43
C TYR A 78 -6.87 -10.21 -13.81
N GLU A 79 -7.24 -10.14 -15.08
CA GLU A 79 -8.57 -10.53 -15.60
C GLU A 79 -9.79 -10.00 -14.81
N GLY A 80 -9.68 -8.80 -14.22
CA GLY A 80 -10.74 -8.20 -13.40
C GLY A 80 -10.80 -8.66 -11.93
N SER A 81 -9.87 -9.52 -11.51
CA SER A 81 -9.58 -9.84 -10.11
C SER A 81 -8.36 -9.05 -9.63
N ALA A 82 -8.22 -8.88 -8.32
CA ALA A 82 -7.05 -8.26 -7.72
C ALA A 82 -6.71 -8.92 -6.38
N ASP A 83 -5.42 -9.15 -6.17
CA ASP A 83 -4.87 -9.66 -4.92
C ASP A 83 -3.94 -8.62 -4.30
N THR A 84 -3.85 -8.64 -2.97
CA THR A 84 -3.05 -7.70 -2.19
C THR A 84 -2.04 -8.45 -1.33
N VAL A 85 -0.78 -8.04 -1.38
CA VAL A 85 0.28 -8.53 -0.49
C VAL A 85 0.79 -7.39 0.37
N MET A 86 0.74 -7.57 1.68
CA MET A 86 1.20 -6.58 2.66
C MET A 86 2.67 -6.79 3.01
N PHE A 87 3.47 -5.74 2.91
CA PHE A 87 4.84 -5.66 3.40
C PHE A 87 4.91 -4.64 4.53
N ASN A 88 5.25 -5.08 5.73
CA ASN A 88 5.33 -4.18 6.90
C ASN A 88 6.77 -4.11 7.43
N SER A 89 7.05 -3.14 8.29
CA SER A 89 8.39 -2.99 8.88
C SER A 89 8.84 -4.15 9.79
N THR A 90 7.93 -5.05 10.18
CA THR A 90 8.19 -6.16 11.11
C THR A 90 8.45 -7.50 10.40
N THR A 91 8.01 -7.67 9.15
CA THR A 91 8.40 -8.80 8.31
C THR A 91 9.84 -8.63 7.84
N ALA A 92 10.51 -9.73 7.47
CA ALA A 92 11.88 -9.70 6.96
C ALA A 92 12.07 -8.85 5.70
N GLN A 93 10.98 -8.36 5.10
CA GLN A 93 10.93 -7.49 3.93
C GLN A 93 10.83 -6.03 4.38
N LYS A 94 11.88 -5.27 4.10
CA LYS A 94 11.99 -3.87 4.53
C LYS A 94 11.01 -2.97 3.78
N ILE A 95 10.61 -1.89 4.42
CA ILE A 95 9.95 -0.74 3.78
C ILE A 95 11.00 0.17 3.11
N PRO A 96 10.70 0.84 1.98
CA PRO A 96 11.65 1.73 1.34
C PRO A 96 11.98 2.91 2.27
N ALA A 97 13.27 3.18 2.42
CA ALA A 97 13.73 4.37 3.12
C ALA A 97 13.32 5.64 2.34
N ALA A 98 13.30 6.79 3.00
CA ALA A 98 13.09 8.05 2.31
C ALA A 98 14.18 8.25 1.23
N ASN A 99 13.76 8.61 0.02
CA ASN A 99 14.62 8.67 -1.17
C ASN A 99 15.29 7.33 -1.54
N GLY A 100 14.64 6.22 -1.18
CA GLY A 100 15.11 4.86 -1.44
C GLY A 100 14.14 4.09 -2.32
N ALA A 101 14.65 3.02 -2.93
CA ALA A 101 13.84 2.07 -3.69
C ALA A 101 14.09 0.66 -3.17
N LEU A 102 13.04 -0.16 -3.17
CA LEU A 102 13.11 -1.58 -2.85
C LEU A 102 12.34 -2.38 -3.89
N VAL A 103 12.85 -3.57 -4.18
CA VAL A 103 12.19 -4.53 -5.07
C VAL A 103 11.52 -5.58 -4.19
N TYR A 104 10.21 -5.68 -4.29
CA TYR A 104 9.41 -6.72 -3.66
C TYR A 104 9.26 -7.88 -4.63
N THR A 105 9.83 -9.03 -4.28
CA THR A 105 9.62 -10.28 -5.02
C THR A 105 8.54 -11.10 -4.35
N ILE A 106 7.42 -11.28 -5.04
CA ILE A 106 6.30 -12.14 -4.63
C ILE A 106 6.49 -13.47 -5.36
N ILE A 107 6.72 -14.54 -4.61
CA ILE A 107 6.82 -15.91 -5.15
C ILE A 107 5.45 -16.55 -5.06
N VAL A 108 4.93 -17.04 -6.18
CA VAL A 108 3.66 -17.78 -6.21
C VAL A 108 3.96 -19.26 -6.27
N ASN A 109 3.75 -19.93 -5.15
CA ASN A 109 3.76 -21.39 -5.11
C ASN A 109 2.35 -21.86 -5.46
N SER A 110 2.19 -22.44 -6.65
CA SER A 110 0.96 -23.09 -7.13
C SER A 110 0.69 -24.40 -6.38
N THR A 111 0.62 -24.34 -5.05
CA THR A 111 0.30 -25.50 -4.21
C THR A 111 -0.60 -25.05 -3.09
N THR A 112 -1.91 -25.11 -3.36
CA THR A 112 -2.98 -25.41 -2.40
C THR A 112 -2.65 -25.16 -0.92
N THR A 113 -2.92 -23.96 -0.43
CA THR A 113 -3.53 -23.73 0.89
C THR A 113 -4.09 -22.31 0.89
N SER A 114 -5.36 -22.19 1.26
CA SER A 114 -6.14 -21.00 1.52
C SER A 114 -5.27 -19.86 2.09
N ASP A 115 -5.09 -18.80 1.30
CA ASP A 115 -5.17 -17.38 1.72
C ASP A 115 -4.44 -16.41 0.78
N MET A 116 -3.66 -16.86 -0.21
CA MET A 116 -3.05 -15.96 -1.20
C MET A 116 -2.84 -16.68 -2.56
N GLU A 117 -3.89 -16.83 -3.35
CA GLU A 117 -3.80 -17.42 -4.70
C GLU A 117 -3.59 -16.34 -5.76
N PHE A 118 -2.42 -15.70 -5.73
CA PHE A 118 -2.02 -14.77 -6.80
C PHE A 118 -1.87 -15.56 -8.11
N LYS A 119 -2.79 -15.40 -9.06
CA LYS A 119 -2.64 -16.02 -10.38
C LYS A 119 -1.72 -15.15 -11.24
N LEU A 120 -0.56 -15.73 -11.58
CA LEU A 120 0.49 -15.04 -12.33
C LEU A 120 0.35 -15.10 -13.86
N ASP A 121 -0.55 -15.96 -14.33
CA ASP A 121 -0.85 -16.03 -15.76
C ASP A 121 -1.74 -14.83 -16.10
N GLY A 122 -1.11 -13.71 -16.50
CA GLY A 122 -1.79 -12.50 -16.92
C GLY A 122 -1.97 -11.41 -15.87
N ILE A 123 -0.94 -11.11 -15.05
CA ILE A 123 -0.94 -9.81 -14.35
C ILE A 123 -0.80 -8.72 -15.39
N ASP A 124 -1.84 -7.90 -15.50
CA ASP A 124 -1.86 -6.76 -16.39
C ASP A 124 -1.32 -5.51 -15.71
N GLN A 125 -1.59 -5.35 -14.40
CA GLN A 125 -1.22 -4.15 -13.66
C GLN A 125 -0.82 -4.46 -12.22
N ALA A 126 0.11 -3.66 -11.71
CA ALA A 126 0.38 -3.59 -10.28
C ALA A 126 0.14 -2.16 -9.77
N SER A 127 -0.44 -2.07 -8.59
CA SER A 127 -0.63 -0.85 -7.84
C SER A 127 0.02 -0.94 -6.48
N VAL A 128 0.36 0.20 -5.90
CA VAL A 128 0.94 0.26 -4.56
C VAL A 128 0.20 1.25 -3.70
N ALA A 129 -0.13 0.81 -2.49
CA ALA A 129 -0.79 1.57 -1.45
C ALA A 129 0.13 1.75 -0.24
N ALA A 130 0.17 2.97 0.29
CA ALA A 130 0.92 3.28 1.49
C ALA A 130 0.12 2.94 2.74
N ARG A 131 0.82 2.53 3.80
CA ARG A 131 0.23 2.26 5.11
C ARG A 131 0.85 3.18 6.14
N VAL A 132 0.06 4.10 6.68
CA VAL A 132 0.56 5.19 7.54
C VAL A 132 -0.04 5.11 8.93
N GLN A 133 0.64 5.75 9.87
CA GLN A 133 0.18 5.86 11.25
C GLN A 133 -0.71 7.09 11.45
N ALA A 134 -2.03 6.94 11.31
CA ALA A 134 -2.98 7.99 11.66
C ALA A 134 -3.25 7.98 13.18
N GLY A 135 -2.45 8.73 13.95
CA GLY A 135 -2.57 8.80 15.40
C GLY A 135 -2.15 7.50 16.11
N GLN A 136 -3.11 6.74 16.65
CA GLN A 136 -2.88 5.44 17.31
C GLN A 136 -3.30 4.23 16.47
N THR A 137 -3.80 4.46 15.26
CA THR A 137 -4.32 3.41 14.37
C THR A 137 -3.57 3.41 13.06
N GLU A 138 -3.37 2.22 12.49
CA GLU A 138 -2.84 2.06 11.14
C GLU A 138 -3.95 2.30 10.11
N LYS A 139 -3.66 3.09 9.08
CA LYS A 139 -4.59 3.38 7.98
C LYS A 139 -3.94 3.00 6.65
N LEU A 140 -4.68 2.25 5.83
CA LEU A 140 -4.33 1.99 4.45
C LEU A 140 -4.78 3.20 3.61
N CYS A 141 -3.87 3.76 2.85
CA CYS A 141 -4.12 4.88 1.95
C CYS A 141 -4.50 4.36 0.57
N ASP A 142 -5.21 5.16 -0.21
CA ASP A 142 -5.55 4.80 -1.58
C ASP A 142 -4.28 4.53 -2.41
N GLY A 143 -4.36 3.52 -3.28
CA GLY A 143 -3.26 3.12 -4.15
C GLY A 143 -2.91 4.25 -5.11
N SER A 144 -1.63 4.64 -5.14
CA SER A 144 -1.22 5.88 -5.80
C SER A 144 -0.61 5.69 -7.17
N ALA A 145 0.04 4.56 -7.40
CA ALA A 145 0.84 4.32 -8.59
C ALA A 145 0.45 2.98 -9.21
N VAL A 146 -0.29 3.03 -10.31
CA VAL A 146 -0.61 1.88 -11.15
C VAL A 146 0.40 1.82 -12.28
N THR A 147 1.04 0.67 -12.47
CA THR A 147 1.93 0.42 -13.59
C THR A 147 1.50 -0.86 -14.31
N GLU A 148 1.68 -0.88 -15.63
CA GLU A 148 1.50 -2.09 -16.42
C GLU A 148 2.73 -2.99 -16.19
N ILE A 149 2.51 -4.26 -15.84
CA ILE A 149 3.61 -5.20 -15.61
C ILE A 149 3.81 -6.03 -16.88
N ARG A 150 5.07 -6.17 -17.29
CA ARG A 150 5.45 -6.96 -18.46
C ARG A 150 6.19 -8.23 -18.05
N PRO A 151 6.24 -9.26 -18.92
CA PRO A 151 7.10 -10.40 -18.69
C PRO A 151 8.58 -9.94 -18.62
N CYS A 152 9.35 -10.50 -17.69
CA CYS A 152 10.80 -10.25 -17.62
C CYS A 152 11.48 -10.82 -18.88
N GLU A 153 12.25 -10.00 -19.60
CA GLU A 153 13.10 -10.44 -20.73
C GLU A 153 14.39 -11.13 -20.29
#